data_AF-R4PTR9-F1
#
_entry.id   AF-R4PTR9-F1
#
_cell.length_a   1.000
_cell.length_b   1.000
_cell.length_c   1.000
_cell.angle_alpha   90.00
_cell.angle_beta   90.00
_cell.angle_gamma   90.00
#
_symmetry.space_group_name_H-M   'P 1'
#
loop_
_entity.id
_entity.type
_entity.pdbx_description
1 polymer ?
#
loop_
_entity_poly.entity_id
_entity_poly.type
_entity_poly.pdbx_seq_one_letter_code
_entity_poly.pdbx_strand_id
1 'polypeptide(L)'
;GWYDAKTGGDKWDFATSKMPAKNITLYAQYSANSYTATFDVDGKSTTQAVDYQGLLKEPKAPTKAGYTFKGWYDEKTDGKKWDFATDKMPANDITL
;
A
#
# COMPACT_ATOMS: atom_id res chain seq x y z
N GLY A 1 -12.81 3.74 10.90
CA GLY A 1 -13.49 3.48 12.18
C GLY A 1 -14.35 4.67 12.57
N TRP A 2 -15.12 4.55 13.65
CA TRP A 2 -15.90 5.67 14.22
C TRP A 2 -15.15 6.30 15.39
N TYR A 3 -15.09 7.62 15.46
CA TYR A 3 -14.32 8.39 16.46
C TYR A 3 -15.15 9.52 17.05
N ASP A 4 -14.84 9.95 18.26
CA ASP A 4 -15.58 11.02 18.97
C ASP A 4 -15.19 12.46 18.54
N ALA A 5 -14.17 12.60 17.70
CA ALA A 5 -13.72 13.86 17.13
C ALA A 5 -13.59 13.79 15.60
N LYS A 6 -13.71 14.95 14.95
CA LYS A 6 -13.58 15.08 13.48
C LYS A 6 -12.19 14.69 12.97
N THR A 7 -11.15 14.91 13.77
CA THR A 7 -9.74 14.56 13.50
C THR A 7 -9.11 14.00 14.77
N GLY A 8 -8.52 12.81 14.71
CA GLY A 8 -8.01 12.14 15.91
C GLY A 8 -9.16 11.70 16.82
N GLY A 9 -8.99 11.87 18.14
CA GLY A 9 -9.96 11.45 19.14
C GLY A 9 -9.89 9.96 19.46
N ASP A 10 -10.78 9.53 20.34
CA ASP A 10 -10.85 8.15 20.79
C ASP A 10 -11.73 7.34 19.85
N LYS A 11 -11.27 6.13 19.51
CA LYS A 11 -12.03 5.21 18.67
C LYS A 11 -13.22 4.67 19.46
N TRP A 12 -14.42 4.85 18.92
CA TRP A 12 -15.62 4.25 19.47
C TRP A 12 -15.67 2.75 19.17
N ASP A 13 -15.78 1.95 20.22
CA ASP A 13 -16.00 0.51 20.15
C ASP A 13 -17.46 0.18 20.46
N PHE A 14 -18.22 -0.28 19.46
CA PHE A 14 -19.64 -0.60 19.59
C PHE A 14 -19.93 -1.82 20.48
N ALA A 15 -18.91 -2.63 20.80
CA ALA A 15 -19.07 -3.77 21.70
C ALA A 15 -18.85 -3.39 23.17
N THR A 16 -17.98 -2.41 23.46
CA THR A 16 -17.51 -2.13 24.82
C THR A 16 -17.79 -0.72 25.32
N SER A 17 -17.94 0.26 24.43
CA SER A 17 -18.19 1.66 24.80
C SER A 17 -19.61 1.84 25.32
N LYS A 18 -19.77 2.61 26.40
CA LYS A 18 -21.07 2.91 27.01
C LYS A 18 -21.55 4.29 26.60
N MET A 19 -22.84 4.41 26.29
CA MET A 19 -23.48 5.69 26.01
C MET A 19 -23.41 6.60 27.24
N PRO A 20 -22.84 7.82 27.12
CA PRO A 20 -22.84 8.77 28.22
C PRO A 20 -24.22 9.40 28.39
N ALA A 21 -24.48 10.03 29.54
CA ALA A 21 -25.71 10.78 29.81
C ALA A 21 -25.73 12.15 29.09
N LYS A 22 -25.39 12.17 27.80
CA LYS A 22 -25.39 13.32 26.90
C LYS A 22 -25.41 12.83 25.45
N ASN A 23 -25.82 13.71 24.53
CA ASN A 23 -25.71 13.43 23.10
C ASN A 23 -24.24 13.36 22.68
N ILE A 24 -23.94 12.45 21.76
CA ILE A 24 -22.62 12.32 21.13
C ILE A 24 -22.76 12.34 19.61
N THR A 25 -21.69 12.73 18.93
CA THR A 25 -21.57 12.63 17.48
C THR A 25 -20.32 11.82 17.18
N LEU A 26 -20.46 10.79 16.37
CA LEU A 26 -19.34 9.97 15.93
C LEU A 26 -18.99 10.31 14.48
N TYR A 27 -17.70 10.37 14.19
CA TYR A 27 -17.14 10.70 12.89
C TYR A 27 -16.50 9.47 12.27
N ALA A 28 -16.85 9.17 11.02
CA ALA A 28 -16.15 8.15 10.25
C ALA A 28 -14.78 8.68 9.85
N GLN A 29 -13.73 7.93 10.19
CA GLN A 29 -12.36 8.19 9.74
C GLN A 29 -11.81 6.97 8.99
N TYR A 30 -11.06 7.23 7.92
CA TYR A 30 -10.51 6.23 7.01
C TYR A 30 -8.99 6.18 7.11
N SER A 31 -8.43 4.98 6.97
CA SER A 31 -6.99 4.76 6.77
C SER A 31 -6.78 4.30 5.34
N ALA A 32 -5.60 4.57 4.77
CA ALA A 32 -5.25 4.03 3.46
C ALA A 32 -5.26 2.49 3.51
N ASN A 33 -5.76 1.87 2.45
CA ASN A 33 -5.65 0.42 2.29
C ASN A 33 -4.20 0.08 1.94
N SER A 34 -3.73 -1.07 2.40
CA SER A 34 -2.43 -1.63 1.99
C SER A 34 -2.62 -2.63 0.86
N TYR A 35 -1.74 -2.57 -0.13
CA TYR A 35 -1.72 -3.43 -1.31
C TYR A 35 -0.34 -4.07 -1.47
N THR A 36 -0.26 -5.16 -2.23
CA THR A 36 0.97 -5.94 -2.40
C THR A 36 1.64 -5.62 -3.74
N ALA A 37 2.91 -5.22 -3.68
CA ALA A 37 3.80 -5.21 -4.83
C ALA A 37 4.64 -6.49 -4.83
N THR A 38 4.65 -7.21 -5.96
CA THR A 38 5.43 -8.43 -6.17
C THR A 38 6.55 -8.15 -7.14
N PHE A 39 7.80 -8.34 -6.74
CA PHE A 39 8.98 -8.23 -7.61
C PHE A 39 9.37 -9.61 -8.12
N ASP A 40 9.16 -9.89 -9.40
CA ASP A 40 9.47 -11.18 -10.02
C ASP A 40 10.80 -11.16 -10.79
N VAL A 41 11.67 -12.12 -10.47
CA VAL A 41 12.94 -12.32 -11.17
C VAL A 41 13.00 -13.75 -11.66
N ASP A 42 12.67 -13.96 -12.94
CA ASP A 42 12.65 -15.28 -13.58
C ASP A 42 11.83 -16.32 -12.77
N GLY A 43 10.67 -15.93 -12.24
CA GLY A 43 9.78 -16.78 -11.44
C GLY A 43 10.14 -16.90 -9.95
N LYS A 44 11.17 -16.20 -9.48
CA LYS A 44 11.42 -16.01 -8.03
C LYS A 44 10.91 -14.66 -7.61
N SER A 45 9.93 -14.65 -6.71
CA SER A 45 9.27 -13.41 -6.32
C SER A 45 9.56 -13.01 -4.86
N THR A 46 9.65 -11.70 -4.63
CA THR A 46 9.63 -11.10 -3.28
C THR A 46 8.51 -10.07 -3.21
N THR A 47 7.98 -9.81 -2.02
CA THR A 47 6.82 -8.91 -1.88
C THR A 47 7.08 -7.74 -0.95
N GLN A 48 6.33 -6.67 -1.16
CA GLN A 48 6.29 -5.49 -0.32
C GLN A 48 4.84 -5.03 -0.17
N ALA A 49 4.39 -4.87 1.08
CA ALA A 49 3.09 -4.24 1.37
C ALA A 49 3.29 -2.72 1.42
N VAL A 50 2.49 -1.99 0.66
CA VAL A 50 2.55 -0.52 0.56
C VAL A 50 1.15 0.04 0.62
N ASP A 51 0.96 1.10 1.40
CA ASP A 51 -0.31 1.81 1.45
C ASP A 51 -0.64 2.48 0.11
N TYR A 52 -1.92 2.57 -0.21
CA TYR A 52 -2.41 3.31 -1.37
C TYR A 52 -1.78 4.70 -1.45
N GLN A 53 -1.33 5.08 -2.66
CA GLN A 53 -0.60 6.32 -2.92
C GLN A 53 0.80 6.42 -2.29
N GLY A 54 1.27 5.39 -1.59
CA GLY A 54 2.63 5.27 -1.08
C GLY A 54 3.64 4.95 -2.18
N LEU A 55 4.92 5.23 -1.89
CA LEU A 55 6.04 4.87 -2.77
C LEU A 55 6.61 3.52 -2.37
N LEU A 56 6.92 2.70 -3.36
CA LEU A 56 7.65 1.46 -3.15
C LEU A 56 9.11 1.76 -2.82
N LYS A 57 9.71 0.99 -1.91
CA LYS A 57 11.15 0.94 -1.76
C LYS A 57 11.75 0.06 -2.85
N GLU A 58 12.66 0.61 -3.66
CA GLU A 58 13.35 -0.13 -4.71
C GLU A 58 14.16 -1.30 -4.09
N PRO A 59 13.94 -2.55 -4.56
CA PRO A 59 14.73 -3.69 -4.11
C PRO A 59 16.13 -3.64 -4.72
N LYS A 60 17.05 -4.45 -4.18
CA LYS A 60 18.37 -4.60 -4.79
C LYS A 60 18.23 -5.14 -6.21
N ALA A 61 18.90 -4.49 -7.17
CA ALA A 61 18.90 -4.92 -8.56
C ALA A 61 19.35 -6.40 -8.68
N PRO A 62 18.60 -7.25 -9.41
CA PRO A 62 18.97 -8.64 -9.62
C PRO A 62 20.16 -8.75 -10.57
N THR A 63 20.90 -9.86 -10.44
CA THR A 63 22.03 -10.19 -11.31
C THR A 63 21.74 -11.46 -12.09
N LYS A 64 21.93 -11.41 -13.42
CA LYS A 64 21.78 -12.56 -14.33
C LYS A 64 22.99 -12.62 -15.26
N ALA A 65 23.71 -13.74 -15.24
CA ALA A 65 24.96 -13.90 -15.99
C ALA A 65 24.74 -13.70 -17.50
N GLY A 66 25.49 -12.79 -18.11
CA GLY A 66 25.36 -12.43 -19.53
C GLY A 66 24.28 -11.39 -19.85
N TYR A 67 23.57 -10.84 -18.85
CA TYR A 67 22.49 -9.87 -19.03
C TYR A 67 22.74 -8.59 -18.21
N THR A 68 22.18 -7.47 -18.67
CA THR A 68 22.15 -6.20 -17.93
C THR A 68 20.73 -5.94 -17.45
N PHE A 69 20.57 -5.65 -16.17
CA PHE A 69 19.27 -5.27 -15.60
C PHE A 69 18.87 -3.87 -16.09
N LYS A 70 17.69 -3.75 -16.74
CA LYS A 70 17.20 -2.49 -17.31
C LYS A 70 16.22 -1.74 -16.40
N GLY A 71 15.62 -2.43 -15.42
CA GLY A 71 14.63 -1.89 -14.51
C GLY A 71 13.49 -2.87 -14.25
N TRP A 72 12.56 -2.43 -13.41
CA TRP A 72 11.31 -3.11 -13.06
C TRP A 72 10.18 -2.60 -13.96
N TYR A 73 9.29 -3.49 -14.41
CA TYR A 73 8.26 -3.18 -15.39
C TYR A 73 6.93 -3.80 -14.98
N ASP A 74 5.82 -3.10 -15.17
CA ASP A 74 4.49 -3.55 -14.76
C ASP A 74 3.92 -4.73 -15.58
N GLU A 75 4.56 -5.07 -16.70
CA GLU A 75 4.21 -6.20 -17.55
C GLU A 75 5.46 -6.86 -18.13
N LYS A 76 5.35 -8.16 -18.46
CA LYS A 76 6.46 -8.94 -19.05
C LYS A 76 6.84 -8.48 -20.46
N THR A 77 5.86 -7.97 -21.21
CA THR A 77 6.01 -7.54 -22.60
C THR A 77 5.32 -6.19 -22.77
N ASP A 78 6.02 -5.21 -23.37
CA ASP A 78 5.52 -3.85 -23.60
C ASP A 78 5.03 -3.09 -22.35
N GLY A 79 5.48 -3.50 -21.16
CA GLY A 79 5.20 -2.81 -19.91
C GLY A 79 5.84 -1.43 -19.81
N LYS A 80 5.29 -0.61 -18.92
CA LYS A 80 5.88 0.65 -18.50
C LYS A 80 6.93 0.37 -17.43
N LYS A 81 8.10 1.00 -17.57
CA LYS A 81 9.13 0.99 -16.54
C LYS A 81 8.59 1.70 -15.29
N TRP A 82 8.64 1.02 -14.15
CA TRP A 82 8.28 1.60 -12.87
C TRP A 82 9.32 2.61 -12.40
N ASP A 83 8.87 3.80 -12.01
CA ASP A 83 9.71 4.83 -11.40
C ASP A 83 9.46 4.89 -9.88
N PHE A 84 10.38 4.33 -9.08
CA PHE A 84 10.27 4.29 -7.62
C PHE A 84 10.26 5.67 -6.95
N ALA A 85 10.63 6.74 -7.66
CA ALA A 85 10.59 8.10 -7.13
C ALA A 85 9.23 8.79 -7.36
N THR A 86 8.44 8.35 -8.36
CA THR A 86 7.25 9.08 -8.79
C THR A 86 5.99 8.23 -8.90
N ASP A 87 6.11 6.95 -9.26
CA ASP A 87 4.98 6.04 -9.38
C ASP A 87 4.51 5.59 -7.98
N LYS A 88 3.21 5.66 -7.78
CA LYS A 88 2.55 5.39 -6.50
C LYS A 88 1.75 4.11 -6.54
N MET A 89 1.67 3.44 -5.39
CA MET A 89 0.89 2.21 -5.26
C MET A 89 -0.58 2.44 -5.66
N PRO A 90 -1.10 1.73 -6.67
CA PRO A 90 -2.49 1.87 -7.10
C PRO A 90 -3.44 1.16 -6.13
N ALA A 91 -4.75 1.23 -6.40
CA ALA A 91 -5.78 0.60 -5.57
C ALA A 91 -5.94 -0.91 -5.87
N ASN A 92 -4.85 -1.59 -6.21
CA ASN A 92 -4.78 -3.02 -6.51
C ASN A 92 -3.34 -3.53 -6.34
N ASP A 93 -3.20 -4.84 -6.19
CA ASP A 93 -1.89 -5.49 -6.19
C ASP A 93 -1.22 -5.34 -7.57
N ILE A 94 0.11 -5.26 -7.58
CA ILE A 94 0.92 -5.14 -8.80
C ILE A 94 2.02 -6.19 -8.82
N THR A 95 2.48 -6.55 -10.02
CA THR A 95 3.70 -7.33 -10.24
C THR A 95 4.66 -6.52 -11.08
N LEU A 96 5.93 -6.54 -10.71
CA LEU A 96 7.04 -5.80 -11.29
C LEU A 96 8.19 -6.72 -11.69
#